data_AF-A0A4V1T6G3-F1
#
_entry.id   AF-A0A4V1T6G3-F1
#
_cell.length_a   1.000
_cell.length_b   1.000
_cell.length_c   1.000
_cell.angle_alpha   90.00
_cell.angle_beta   90.00
_cell.angle_gamma   90.00
#
_symmetry.space_group_name_H-M   'P 1'
#
loop_
_entity.id
_entity.type
_entity.pdbx_description
1 polymer ?
#
loop_
_entity_poly.entity_id
_entity_poly.type
_entity_poly.pdbx_seq_one_letter_code
_entity_poly.pdbx_strand_id
1 'polypeptide(L)'
;MNIVEISSSTTTFNADVAETTYLVGKAVQIDVMGSGIVFNDDAKYRALTVAGSVEGSTTAVRIDEQYAPFGGVEVSVTETGKLTGFYGMLVYGQGHSITNAGEIFGTDYGMFNAGTNRVINSGTIHSNDIGIQSNFGTGEGINLIVNKGTISGHDAAIKTGSEFDRIVNFGTIDGDVTLGSYDDTFVFKAGTVSGTVYGETGDDLYVINKAGLTIV
;
A
#
# COMPACT_ATOMS: atom_id res chain seq x y z
N MET A 1 6.68 -13.40 -20.31
CA MET A 1 6.71 -13.18 -18.86
C MET A 1 7.23 -14.44 -18.19
N ASN A 2 8.38 -14.34 -17.54
CA ASN A 2 9.03 -15.44 -16.83
C ASN A 2 8.37 -15.65 -15.46
N ILE A 3 8.50 -16.84 -14.89
CA ILE A 3 8.01 -17.16 -13.54
C ILE A 3 9.18 -17.60 -12.68
N VAL A 4 9.31 -17.01 -11.50
CA VAL A 4 10.30 -17.38 -10.48
C VAL A 4 9.58 -17.74 -9.19
N GLU A 5 9.66 -19.01 -8.78
CA GLU A 5 9.19 -19.45 -7.47
C GLU A 5 10.25 -19.15 -6.41
N ILE A 6 9.90 -18.31 -5.45
CA ILE A 6 10.78 -17.95 -4.34
C ILE A 6 10.69 -19.05 -3.28
N SER A 7 11.85 -19.54 -2.83
CA SER A 7 11.95 -20.50 -1.72
C SER A 7 12.04 -19.80 -0.38
N SER A 8 11.74 -20.51 0.71
CA SER A 8 11.94 -19.99 2.06
C SER A 8 13.40 -19.58 2.26
N SER A 9 13.60 -18.44 2.91
CA SER A 9 14.92 -17.79 2.96
C SER A 9 15.05 -16.91 4.20
N THR A 10 16.28 -16.79 4.70
CA THR A 10 16.65 -15.79 5.72
C THR A 10 17.49 -14.65 5.16
N THR A 11 17.62 -14.58 3.85
CA THR A 11 18.31 -13.51 3.12
C THR A 11 17.34 -12.79 2.20
N THR A 12 17.57 -11.49 2.01
CA THR A 12 16.82 -10.65 1.07
C THR A 12 16.77 -11.29 -0.32
N PHE A 13 15.58 -11.30 -0.91
CA PHE A 13 15.39 -11.66 -2.30
C PHE A 13 15.32 -10.40 -3.18
N ASN A 14 16.22 -10.28 -4.15
CA ASN A 14 16.21 -9.18 -5.11
C ASN A 14 15.43 -9.59 -6.37
N ALA A 15 14.33 -8.90 -6.63
CA ALA A 15 13.39 -9.15 -7.72
C ALA A 15 13.73 -8.27 -8.94
N ASP A 16 14.94 -8.42 -9.46
CA ASP A 16 15.57 -7.47 -10.41
C ASP A 16 15.47 -7.91 -11.89
N VAL A 17 14.83 -9.03 -12.18
CA VAL A 17 14.64 -9.50 -13.57
C VAL A 17 13.38 -8.87 -14.16
N ALA A 18 13.52 -8.20 -15.31
CA ALA A 18 12.41 -7.63 -16.08
C ALA A 18 11.44 -8.72 -16.59
N GLU A 19 10.20 -8.32 -16.89
CA GLU A 19 9.16 -9.20 -17.43
C GLU A 19 8.98 -10.51 -16.63
N THR A 20 9.08 -10.42 -15.31
CA THR A 20 9.10 -11.59 -14.42
C THR A 20 8.02 -11.49 -13.35
N THR A 21 7.32 -12.60 -13.15
CA THR A 21 6.42 -12.81 -12.02
C THR A 21 7.12 -13.64 -10.95
N TYR A 22 7.23 -13.08 -9.76
CA TYR A 22 7.80 -13.73 -8.57
C TYR A 22 6.67 -14.28 -7.70
N LEU A 23 6.82 -15.52 -7.24
CA LEU A 23 5.79 -16.22 -6.47
C LEU A 23 6.32 -16.64 -5.11
N VAL A 24 5.73 -16.12 -4.04
CA VAL A 24 5.92 -16.63 -2.68
C VAL A 24 4.76 -17.59 -2.38
N GLY A 25 5.00 -18.89 -2.53
CA GLY A 25 3.98 -19.92 -2.34
C GLY A 25 3.46 -19.98 -0.89
N LYS A 26 2.29 -20.59 -0.67
CA LYS A 26 1.61 -20.62 0.65
C LYS A 26 2.46 -21.19 1.80
N ALA A 27 3.32 -22.16 1.51
CA ALA A 27 4.22 -22.76 2.51
C ALA A 27 5.56 -22.03 2.66
N VAL A 28 5.81 -21.00 1.84
CA VAL A 28 7.06 -20.25 1.82
C VAL A 28 7.06 -19.23 2.96
N GLN A 29 8.20 -19.15 3.65
CA GLN A 29 8.46 -18.21 4.73
C GLN A 29 9.79 -17.52 4.44
N ILE A 30 9.75 -16.20 4.25
CA ILE A 30 10.93 -15.36 4.14
C ILE A 30 11.04 -14.60 5.46
N ASP A 31 12.14 -14.74 6.19
CA ASP A 31 12.36 -14.12 7.50
C ASP A 31 13.76 -13.49 7.55
N VAL A 32 13.82 -12.20 7.29
CA VAL A 32 15.07 -11.50 6.96
C VAL A 32 15.34 -10.37 7.96
N MET A 33 16.56 -10.35 8.48
CA MET A 33 17.11 -9.17 9.15
C MET A 33 17.42 -8.09 8.10
N GLY A 34 16.47 -7.21 7.83
CA GLY A 34 16.49 -6.22 6.75
C GLY A 34 15.19 -6.20 5.96
N SER A 35 15.30 -6.05 4.65
CA SER A 35 14.14 -6.12 3.75
C SER A 35 13.93 -7.54 3.21
N GLY A 36 12.70 -8.03 3.20
CA GLY A 36 12.37 -9.38 2.74
C GLY A 36 12.55 -9.54 1.24
N ILE A 37 11.74 -8.83 0.45
CA ILE A 37 11.81 -8.77 -1.01
C ILE A 37 12.04 -7.33 -1.44
N VAL A 38 12.95 -7.13 -2.39
CA VAL A 38 13.27 -5.79 -2.88
C VAL A 38 13.28 -5.73 -4.42
N PHE A 39 12.75 -4.65 -4.96
CA PHE A 39 12.83 -4.25 -6.36
C PHE A 39 13.73 -3.00 -6.41
N ASN A 40 15.01 -3.13 -6.80
CA ASN A 40 16.04 -2.06 -6.64
C ASN A 40 16.54 -1.45 -7.95
N ASP A 41 16.03 -1.87 -9.10
CA ASP A 41 16.58 -1.54 -10.42
C ASP A 41 15.50 -1.08 -11.42
N ASP A 42 15.93 -0.68 -12.61
CA ASP A 42 15.09 -0.17 -13.71
C ASP A 42 14.37 -1.25 -14.52
N ALA A 43 14.33 -2.48 -14.00
CA ALA A 43 13.63 -3.58 -14.63
C ALA A 43 12.11 -3.33 -14.65
N LYS A 44 11.52 -3.47 -15.84
CA LYS A 44 10.09 -3.17 -16.09
C LYS A 44 9.23 -4.42 -16.10
N TYR A 45 7.93 -4.23 -15.88
CA TYR A 45 6.91 -5.27 -16.00
C TYR A 45 7.14 -6.45 -15.05
N ARG A 46 7.42 -6.11 -13.80
CA ARG A 46 7.61 -7.07 -12.72
C ARG A 46 6.31 -7.24 -11.93
N ALA A 47 6.05 -8.48 -11.53
CA ALA A 47 4.90 -8.79 -10.68
C ALA A 47 5.33 -9.63 -9.49
N LEU A 48 4.71 -9.43 -8.33
CA LEU A 48 4.87 -10.24 -7.14
C LEU A 48 3.53 -10.78 -6.70
N THR A 49 3.42 -12.10 -6.53
CA THR A 49 2.28 -12.72 -5.85
C THR A 49 2.75 -13.34 -4.53
N VAL A 50 2.12 -12.93 -3.43
CA VAL A 50 2.42 -13.40 -2.08
C VAL A 50 1.25 -14.21 -1.53
N ALA A 51 1.45 -15.52 -1.39
CA ALA A 51 0.55 -16.42 -0.70
C ALA A 51 1.12 -16.99 0.60
N GLY A 52 2.44 -16.95 0.77
CA GLY A 52 3.13 -17.28 2.01
C GLY A 52 3.35 -16.06 2.91
N SER A 53 4.38 -16.15 3.76
CA SER A 53 4.77 -15.05 4.66
C SER A 53 6.08 -14.42 4.22
N VAL A 54 6.14 -13.10 4.29
CA VAL A 54 7.36 -12.31 4.14
C VAL A 54 7.49 -11.42 5.37
N GLU A 55 8.51 -11.68 6.17
CA GLU A 55 8.91 -10.91 7.33
C GLU A 55 10.28 -10.28 7.07
N GLY A 56 10.34 -8.96 7.14
CA GLY A 56 11.57 -8.20 7.07
C GLY A 56 11.66 -7.26 8.25
N SER A 57 12.72 -7.35 9.06
CA SER A 57 12.87 -6.51 10.26
C SER A 57 12.81 -5.01 9.96
N THR A 58 13.08 -4.58 8.71
CA THR A 58 12.83 -3.21 8.25
C THR A 58 11.61 -3.14 7.33
N THR A 59 11.51 -4.01 6.32
CA THR A 59 10.45 -3.92 5.33
C THR A 59 10.13 -5.29 4.78
N ALA A 60 8.86 -5.71 4.73
CA ALA A 60 8.54 -6.99 4.11
C ALA A 60 8.80 -6.94 2.59
N VAL A 61 8.21 -5.95 1.91
CA VAL A 61 8.38 -5.70 0.48
C VAL A 61 8.75 -4.24 0.25
N ARG A 62 9.90 -4.00 -0.39
CA ARG A 62 10.36 -2.67 -0.79
C ARG A 62 10.40 -2.56 -2.30
N ILE A 63 9.74 -1.54 -2.84
CA ILE A 63 9.87 -1.11 -4.23
C ILE A 63 10.64 0.21 -4.19
N ASP A 64 11.84 0.21 -4.75
CA ASP A 64 12.78 1.33 -4.68
C ASP A 64 13.02 1.89 -6.09
N GLU A 65 12.08 2.68 -6.62
CA GLU A 65 12.31 3.41 -7.86
C GLU A 65 11.50 4.70 -7.93
N GLN A 66 12.14 5.87 -7.71
CA GLN A 66 11.44 7.17 -7.72
C GLN A 66 10.84 7.59 -9.08
N TYR A 67 11.09 6.87 -10.19
CA TYR A 67 10.77 7.36 -11.54
C TYR A 67 10.35 6.27 -12.54
N ALA A 68 9.26 5.55 -12.30
CA ALA A 68 8.69 4.64 -13.31
C ALA A 68 7.45 5.24 -14.01
N PRO A 69 7.56 6.23 -14.94
CA PRO A 69 6.40 6.70 -15.69
C PRO A 69 5.82 5.62 -16.63
N PHE A 70 6.53 4.51 -16.88
CA PHE A 70 6.03 3.35 -17.63
C PHE A 70 6.66 2.04 -17.14
N GLY A 71 5.85 1.12 -16.62
CA GLY A 71 6.25 -0.25 -16.29
C GLY A 71 6.42 -0.58 -14.80
N GLY A 72 5.70 0.12 -13.92
CA GLY A 72 5.72 -0.09 -12.46
C GLY A 72 5.42 -1.53 -12.04
N VAL A 73 5.80 -1.86 -10.80
CA VAL A 73 5.59 -3.17 -10.19
C VAL A 73 4.11 -3.43 -9.84
N GLU A 74 3.61 -4.62 -10.19
CA GLU A 74 2.33 -5.14 -9.71
C GLU A 74 2.55 -6.05 -8.49
N VAL A 75 1.90 -5.77 -7.37
CA VAL A 75 1.97 -6.62 -6.17
C VAL A 75 0.57 -7.14 -5.82
N SER A 76 0.46 -8.45 -5.63
CA SER A 76 -0.76 -9.14 -5.22
C SER A 76 -0.50 -9.95 -3.95
N VAL A 77 -1.00 -9.48 -2.82
CA VAL A 77 -1.02 -10.25 -1.57
C VAL A 77 -2.34 -11.01 -1.53
N THR A 78 -2.28 -12.33 -1.62
CA THR A 78 -3.47 -13.19 -1.63
C THR A 78 -4.07 -13.31 -0.24
N GLU A 79 -5.25 -13.94 -0.10
CA GLU A 79 -5.94 -14.12 1.19
C GLU A 79 -5.09 -14.81 2.27
N THR A 80 -4.10 -15.64 1.89
CA THR A 80 -3.18 -16.27 2.85
C THR A 80 -1.83 -15.57 2.94
N GLY A 81 -1.60 -14.56 2.09
CA GLY A 81 -0.39 -13.78 2.06
C GLY A 81 -0.26 -12.91 3.31
N LYS A 82 0.93 -12.89 3.89
CA LYS A 82 1.26 -12.01 5.02
C LYS A 82 2.55 -11.26 4.75
N LEU A 83 2.50 -9.94 4.93
CA LEU A 83 3.64 -9.05 4.90
C LEU A 83 3.81 -8.43 6.29
N THR A 84 5.01 -8.53 6.86
CA THR A 84 5.32 -8.03 8.21
C THR A 84 6.68 -7.34 8.23
N GLY A 85 6.75 -6.14 8.79
CA GLY A 85 8.02 -5.44 9.00
C GLY A 85 7.88 -4.16 9.79
N PHE A 86 8.93 -3.33 9.81
CA PHE A 86 8.78 -1.95 10.32
C PHE A 86 7.87 -1.15 9.39
N TYR A 87 8.10 -1.28 8.09
CA TYR A 87 7.12 -1.03 7.04
C TYR A 87 6.55 -2.37 6.56
N GLY A 88 5.23 -2.54 6.55
CA GLY A 88 4.63 -3.72 5.92
C GLY A 88 4.93 -3.74 4.41
N MET A 89 4.81 -2.58 3.78
CA MET A 89 5.29 -2.34 2.42
C MET A 89 5.83 -0.92 2.29
N LEU A 90 6.96 -0.78 1.60
CA LEU A 90 7.57 0.50 1.26
C LEU A 90 7.57 0.64 -0.27
N VAL A 91 6.82 1.59 -0.80
CA VAL A 91 6.65 1.80 -2.23
C VAL A 91 7.16 3.19 -2.56
N TYR A 92 8.24 3.29 -3.33
CA TYR A 92 8.66 4.52 -3.98
C TYR A 92 8.37 4.42 -5.47
N GLY A 93 7.96 5.53 -6.06
CA GLY A 93 7.76 5.63 -7.49
C GLY A 93 6.33 5.81 -7.92
N GLN A 94 6.14 5.71 -9.23
CA GLN A 94 4.91 6.07 -9.91
C GLN A 94 4.36 4.85 -10.64
N GLY A 95 3.03 4.73 -10.70
CA GLY A 95 2.36 3.71 -11.52
C GLY A 95 2.43 2.28 -10.96
N HIS A 96 2.77 2.10 -9.69
CA HIS A 96 2.67 0.80 -9.01
C HIS A 96 1.21 0.44 -8.74
N SER A 97 0.90 -0.85 -8.83
CA SER A 97 -0.44 -1.37 -8.55
C SER A 97 -0.36 -2.44 -7.46
N ILE A 98 -0.89 -2.12 -6.29
CA ILE A 98 -0.89 -2.99 -5.12
C ILE A 98 -2.32 -3.47 -4.88
N THR A 99 -2.51 -4.79 -4.85
CA THR A 99 -3.76 -5.44 -4.45
C THR A 99 -3.50 -6.29 -3.22
N ASN A 100 -4.22 -6.00 -2.14
CA ASN A 100 -4.14 -6.76 -0.90
C ASN A 100 -5.47 -7.47 -0.61
N ALA A 101 -5.45 -8.79 -0.58
CA ALA A 101 -6.52 -9.63 -0.04
C ALA A 101 -6.13 -10.32 1.27
N GLY A 102 -4.85 -10.26 1.66
CA GLY A 102 -4.31 -10.86 2.87
C GLY A 102 -4.04 -9.84 3.96
N GLU A 103 -2.91 -9.97 4.63
CA GLU A 103 -2.49 -9.12 5.74
C GLU A 103 -1.22 -8.36 5.38
N ILE A 104 -1.27 -7.03 5.47
CA ILE A 104 -0.09 -6.16 5.46
C ILE A 104 -0.02 -5.49 6.83
N PHE A 105 1.05 -5.78 7.56
CA PHE A 105 1.33 -5.22 8.86
C PHE A 105 2.69 -4.54 8.89
N GLY A 106 2.71 -3.30 9.36
CA GLY A 106 3.96 -2.61 9.70
C GLY A 106 3.91 -2.13 11.14
N THR A 107 5.05 -2.15 11.84
CA THR A 107 5.07 -1.57 13.20
C THR A 107 4.96 -0.06 13.18
N ASP A 108 5.45 0.59 12.12
CA ASP A 108 5.36 2.04 11.89
C ASP A 108 4.24 2.31 10.86
N TYR A 109 4.47 1.92 9.60
CA TYR A 109 3.49 2.05 8.55
C TYR A 109 3.05 0.71 8.00
N GLY A 110 1.74 0.48 7.92
CA GLY A 110 1.21 -0.70 7.22
C GLY A 110 1.69 -0.65 5.78
N MET A 111 1.52 0.51 5.15
CA MET A 111 2.10 0.84 3.86
C MET A 111 2.60 2.28 3.84
N PHE A 112 3.84 2.48 3.41
CA PHE A 112 4.35 3.79 3.04
C PHE A 112 4.43 3.86 1.51
N ASN A 113 3.64 4.75 0.93
CA ASN A 113 3.42 4.87 -0.50
C ASN A 113 3.88 6.24 -0.98
N ALA A 114 5.14 6.35 -1.37
CA ALA A 114 5.71 7.55 -1.94
C ALA A 114 5.55 7.59 -3.46
N GLY A 115 4.55 8.33 -3.93
CA GLY A 115 4.22 8.53 -5.33
C GLY A 115 2.76 8.27 -5.70
N THR A 116 2.42 8.55 -6.96
CA THR A 116 1.13 8.29 -7.59
C THR A 116 0.99 6.80 -7.90
N ASN A 117 0.40 6.06 -6.96
CA ASN A 117 0.20 4.63 -7.07
C ASN A 117 -1.27 4.26 -6.88
N ARG A 118 -1.57 2.99 -7.12
CA ARG A 118 -2.90 2.44 -6.91
C ARG A 118 -2.86 1.35 -5.86
N VAL A 119 -3.64 1.52 -4.81
CA VAL A 119 -3.81 0.56 -3.72
C VAL A 119 -5.25 0.08 -3.69
N ILE A 120 -5.47 -1.23 -3.79
CA ILE A 120 -6.77 -1.86 -3.61
C ILE A 120 -6.67 -2.82 -2.44
N ASN A 121 -7.41 -2.52 -1.37
CA ASN A 121 -7.45 -3.36 -0.19
C ASN A 121 -8.79 -4.07 -0.09
N SER A 122 -8.80 -5.41 -0.11
CA SER A 122 -9.91 -6.26 0.32
C SER A 122 -9.56 -7.11 1.55
N GLY A 123 -8.30 -7.12 1.96
CA GLY A 123 -7.82 -7.75 3.19
C GLY A 123 -7.67 -6.74 4.35
N THR A 124 -6.59 -6.86 5.10
CA THR A 124 -6.26 -5.94 6.20
C THR A 124 -4.92 -5.26 5.93
N ILE A 125 -4.90 -3.93 6.03
CA ILE A 125 -3.68 -3.13 6.11
C ILE A 125 -3.70 -2.42 7.45
N HIS A 126 -2.71 -2.67 8.30
CA HIS A 126 -2.70 -2.07 9.63
C HIS A 126 -1.30 -1.83 10.19
N SER A 127 -1.22 -0.93 11.16
CA SER A 127 0.02 -0.66 11.90
C SER A 127 -0.24 -0.15 13.31
N ASN A 128 0.85 0.10 14.06
CA ASN A 128 0.77 0.76 15.35
C ASN A 128 0.86 2.29 15.27
N ASP A 129 1.15 2.87 14.09
CA ASP A 129 1.18 4.33 13.87
C ASP A 129 0.21 4.71 12.73
N ILE A 130 0.64 4.63 11.46
CA ILE A 130 -0.22 5.00 10.33
C ILE A 130 -0.52 3.80 9.41
N GLY A 131 -1.80 3.53 9.15
CA GLY A 131 -2.21 2.38 8.32
C GLY A 131 -1.64 2.48 6.90
N ILE A 132 -1.97 3.57 6.20
CA ILE A 132 -1.37 3.94 4.91
C ILE A 132 -0.91 5.40 4.95
N GLN A 133 0.38 5.63 4.76
CA GLN A 133 0.92 6.96 4.47
C GLN A 133 1.16 7.07 2.97
N SER A 134 0.58 8.06 2.31
CA SER A 134 0.96 8.43 0.93
C SER A 134 1.63 9.80 0.93
N ASN A 135 2.75 9.96 0.21
CA ASN A 135 3.55 11.18 0.19
C ASN A 135 4.32 11.36 -1.13
N PHE A 136 4.92 12.54 -1.32
CA PHE A 136 6.06 12.76 -2.22
C PHE A 136 5.91 12.35 -3.70
N GLY A 137 4.71 12.24 -4.24
CA GLY A 137 4.66 12.01 -5.66
C GLY A 137 4.94 13.26 -6.48
N THR A 138 5.49 12.98 -7.65
CA THR A 138 6.11 13.93 -8.55
C THR A 138 5.22 14.02 -9.78
N GLY A 139 4.26 14.94 -9.79
CA GLY A 139 3.44 15.21 -10.95
C GLY A 139 1.98 15.53 -10.63
N GLU A 140 1.15 15.54 -11.67
CA GLU A 140 -0.31 15.74 -11.59
C GLU A 140 -1.07 14.40 -11.50
N GLY A 141 -0.39 13.35 -11.03
CA GLY A 141 -0.98 12.03 -10.91
C GLY A 141 -1.96 11.94 -9.74
N ILE A 142 -2.95 11.04 -9.84
CA ILE A 142 -3.87 10.74 -8.74
C ILE A 142 -3.42 9.49 -7.98
N ASN A 143 -3.04 9.64 -6.72
CA ASN A 143 -2.83 8.49 -5.86
C ASN A 143 -4.20 7.92 -5.43
N LEU A 144 -4.44 6.65 -5.77
CA LEU A 144 -5.77 6.03 -5.65
C LEU A 144 -5.77 4.94 -4.59
N ILE A 145 -6.52 5.15 -3.51
CA ILE A 145 -6.76 4.15 -2.47
C ILE A 145 -8.22 3.69 -2.54
N VAL A 146 -8.43 2.40 -2.80
CA VAL A 146 -9.76 1.77 -2.79
C VAL A 146 -9.81 0.76 -1.66
N ASN A 147 -10.60 1.05 -0.62
CA ASN A 147 -10.77 0.16 0.51
C ASN A 147 -12.09 -0.60 0.42
N LYS A 148 -12.03 -1.93 0.47
CA LYS A 148 -13.13 -2.88 0.62
C LYS A 148 -12.96 -3.79 1.84
N GLY A 149 -11.75 -3.82 2.42
CA GLY A 149 -11.42 -4.55 3.63
C GLY A 149 -11.29 -3.61 4.82
N THR A 150 -10.25 -3.80 5.62
CA THR A 150 -9.93 -2.97 6.79
C THR A 150 -8.62 -2.22 6.59
N ILE A 151 -8.63 -0.92 6.88
CA ILE A 151 -7.43 -0.11 7.03
C ILE A 151 -7.45 0.51 8.43
N SER A 152 -6.38 0.38 9.19
CA SER A 152 -6.29 0.95 10.54
C SER A 152 -4.89 1.40 10.93
N GLY A 153 -4.81 2.45 11.74
CA GLY A 153 -3.58 2.94 12.36
C GLY A 153 -3.93 3.69 13.65
N HIS A 154 -2.97 3.83 14.55
CA HIS A 154 -3.18 4.53 15.82
C HIS A 154 -3.33 6.04 15.63
N ASP A 155 -2.40 6.67 14.93
CA ASP A 155 -2.41 8.12 14.70
C ASP A 155 -3.34 8.47 13.54
N ALA A 156 -3.30 7.67 12.46
CA ALA A 156 -4.25 7.79 11.35
C ALA A 156 -4.41 6.44 10.64
N ALA A 157 -5.62 6.15 10.15
CA ALA A 157 -5.81 5.02 9.26
C ALA A 157 -5.22 5.31 7.88
N ILE A 158 -5.45 6.52 7.35
CA ILE A 158 -4.90 6.97 6.07
C ILE A 158 -4.42 8.41 6.23
N LYS A 159 -3.16 8.66 5.86
CA LYS A 159 -2.59 9.99 5.80
C LYS A 159 -1.96 10.21 4.44
N THR A 160 -2.52 11.13 3.68
CA THR A 160 -2.00 11.51 2.37
C THR A 160 -1.16 12.79 2.46
N GLY A 161 -0.62 13.23 1.34
CA GLY A 161 0.53 14.12 1.28
C GLY A 161 0.24 15.42 0.55
N SER A 162 1.05 15.71 -0.45
CA SER A 162 0.96 16.93 -1.26
C SER A 162 0.70 16.60 -2.73
N GLU A 163 -0.23 15.68 -2.98
CA GLU A 163 -0.66 15.25 -4.32
C GLU A 163 -2.18 15.32 -4.42
N PHE A 164 -2.73 15.09 -5.62
CA PHE A 164 -4.16 14.83 -5.74
C PHE A 164 -4.46 13.41 -5.29
N ASP A 165 -5.07 13.27 -4.13
CA ASP A 165 -5.41 11.99 -3.54
C ASP A 165 -6.88 11.65 -3.75
N ARG A 166 -7.14 10.38 -4.08
CA ARG A 166 -8.49 9.86 -4.18
C ARG A 166 -8.67 8.62 -3.33
N ILE A 167 -9.50 8.76 -2.30
CA ILE A 167 -9.84 7.67 -1.40
C ILE A 167 -11.28 7.25 -1.65
N VAL A 168 -11.51 5.96 -1.90
CA VAL A 168 -12.84 5.38 -2.08
C VAL A 168 -13.05 4.28 -1.06
N ASN A 169 -13.95 4.50 -0.10
CA ASN A 169 -14.24 3.54 0.95
C ASN A 169 -15.55 2.77 0.71
N PHE A 170 -15.45 1.45 0.75
CA PHE A 170 -16.53 0.48 0.83
C PHE A 170 -16.48 -0.36 2.11
N GLY A 171 -15.33 -0.39 2.80
CA GLY A 171 -15.04 -1.24 3.95
C GLY A 171 -14.89 -0.45 5.25
N THR A 172 -14.02 -0.93 6.13
CA THR A 172 -13.74 -0.32 7.44
C THR A 172 -12.47 0.51 7.37
N ILE A 173 -12.57 1.76 7.80
CA ILE A 173 -11.43 2.60 8.15
C ILE A 173 -11.53 2.83 9.67
N ASP A 174 -10.51 2.43 10.42
CA ASP A 174 -10.46 2.59 11.88
C ASP A 174 -9.28 3.48 12.26
N GLY A 175 -9.57 4.74 12.59
CA GLY A 175 -8.64 5.85 12.66
C GLY A 175 -8.99 6.99 11.71
N ASP A 176 -8.28 8.10 11.87
CA ASP A 176 -8.51 9.32 11.09
C ASP A 176 -8.05 9.17 9.62
N VAL A 177 -8.62 10.00 8.76
CA VAL A 177 -8.22 10.18 7.36
C VAL A 177 -7.84 11.64 7.16
N THR A 178 -6.60 11.92 6.77
CA THR A 178 -6.14 13.28 6.45
C THR A 178 -5.75 13.37 4.98
N LEU A 179 -6.40 14.26 4.23
CA LEU A 179 -6.23 14.40 2.78
C LEU A 179 -4.97 15.21 2.40
N GLY A 180 -4.64 16.23 3.19
CA GLY A 180 -3.34 16.89 3.11
C GLY A 180 -3.39 18.18 2.29
N SER A 181 -2.53 18.30 1.29
CA SER A 181 -2.54 19.47 0.41
C SER A 181 -3.05 19.09 -0.97
N TYR A 182 -3.58 20.09 -1.68
CA TYR A 182 -4.20 20.01 -3.02
C TYR A 182 -5.69 19.62 -2.96
N ASP A 183 -6.33 19.52 -4.13
CA ASP A 183 -7.77 19.33 -4.22
C ASP A 183 -8.09 17.83 -4.19
N ASP A 184 -8.31 17.30 -3.00
CA ASP A 184 -8.47 15.86 -2.82
C ASP A 184 -9.90 15.39 -2.97
N THR A 185 -10.09 14.07 -3.06
CA THR A 185 -11.43 13.48 -3.15
C THR A 185 -11.59 12.30 -2.20
N PHE A 186 -12.51 12.45 -1.24
CA PHE A 186 -12.98 11.36 -0.40
C PHE A 186 -14.38 10.90 -0.80
N VAL A 187 -14.50 9.62 -1.15
CA VAL A 187 -15.77 8.99 -1.56
C VAL A 187 -16.16 7.90 -0.58
N PHE A 188 -17.19 8.15 0.23
CA PHE A 188 -17.77 7.16 1.12
C PHE A 188 -18.95 6.46 0.46
N LYS A 189 -18.72 5.23 -0.02
CA LYS A 189 -19.76 4.41 -0.68
C LYS A 189 -20.49 3.48 0.28
N ALA A 190 -19.75 2.79 1.15
CA ALA A 190 -20.27 1.82 2.11
C ALA A 190 -19.30 1.62 3.28
N GLY A 191 -19.68 0.76 4.24
CA GLY A 191 -18.84 0.41 5.38
C GLY A 191 -18.93 1.41 6.53
N THR A 192 -17.80 1.66 7.19
CA THR A 192 -17.64 2.54 8.36
C THR A 192 -16.31 3.30 8.31
N VAL A 193 -16.31 4.50 8.91
CA VAL A 193 -15.10 5.24 9.29
C VAL A 193 -15.24 5.52 10.78
N SER A 194 -14.33 4.98 11.59
CA SER A 194 -14.24 5.22 13.03
C SER A 194 -13.13 6.22 13.29
N GLY A 195 -13.41 7.48 12.96
CA GLY A 195 -12.45 8.58 12.96
C GLY A 195 -13.05 9.80 12.28
N THR A 196 -12.21 10.80 12.06
CA THR A 196 -12.55 12.03 11.35
C THR A 196 -11.88 12.05 9.98
N VAL A 197 -12.58 12.57 8.98
CA VAL A 197 -11.98 12.88 7.67
C VAL A 197 -11.67 14.37 7.62
N TYR A 198 -10.39 14.70 7.49
CA TYR A 198 -9.85 16.06 7.40
C TYR A 198 -9.44 16.37 5.96
N GLY A 199 -9.95 17.46 5.41
CA GLY A 199 -9.53 17.95 4.10
C GLY A 199 -8.16 18.59 4.11
N GLU A 200 -7.85 19.26 5.22
CA GLU A 200 -6.65 20.07 5.38
C GLU A 200 -6.66 21.26 4.39
N THR A 201 -5.78 21.31 3.40
CA THR A 201 -5.58 22.48 2.53
C THR A 201 -5.90 22.18 1.08
N GLY A 202 -6.77 22.97 0.45
CA GLY A 202 -7.18 22.78 -0.94
C GLY A 202 -8.70 22.85 -1.05
N ASP A 203 -9.21 22.70 -2.27
CA ASP A 203 -10.64 22.62 -2.54
C ASP A 203 -11.09 21.15 -2.62
N ASP A 204 -11.27 20.53 -1.45
CA ASP A 204 -11.59 19.10 -1.35
C ASP A 204 -13.03 18.73 -1.71
N LEU A 205 -13.21 17.55 -2.32
CA LEU A 205 -14.50 16.97 -2.68
C LEU A 205 -14.87 15.77 -1.80
N TYR A 206 -16.00 15.89 -1.09
CA TYR A 206 -16.61 14.80 -0.31
C TYR A 206 -17.85 14.27 -0.99
N VAL A 207 -17.87 12.96 -1.29
CA VAL A 207 -19.04 12.28 -1.87
C VAL A 207 -19.55 11.22 -0.89
N ILE A 208 -20.63 11.55 -0.19
CA ILE A 208 -21.16 10.72 0.90
C ILE A 208 -22.47 10.04 0.48
N ASN A 209 -22.41 8.73 0.25
CA ASN A 209 -23.58 7.94 -0.16
C ASN A 209 -24.33 7.29 1.03
N LYS A 210 -23.81 7.42 2.26
CA LYS A 210 -24.39 6.85 3.47
C LYS A 210 -24.13 7.77 4.67
N ALA A 211 -25.15 8.01 5.50
CA ALA A 211 -25.05 8.86 6.67
C ALA A 211 -24.16 8.25 7.78
N GLY A 212 -23.69 9.09 8.72
CA GLY A 212 -22.94 8.67 9.91
C GLY A 212 -21.43 8.89 9.83
N LEU A 213 -20.95 9.68 8.88
CA LEU A 213 -19.55 10.09 8.77
C LEU A 213 -19.33 11.46 9.41
N THR A 214 -18.25 11.62 10.18
CA THR A 214 -17.75 12.92 10.65
C THR A 214 -16.72 13.46 9.66
N ILE A 215 -16.90 14.70 9.23
CA ILE A 215 -16.02 15.43 8.31
C ILE A 215 -15.70 16.78 8.94
N VAL A 216 -14.43 17.20 8.88
CA VAL A 216 -13.95 18.48 9.44
C VAL A 216 -13.23 19.28 8.37
#